data_AF-A0A4R8WM63-F1
#
_entry.id   AF-A0A4R8WM63-F1
#
_cell.length_a   1.000
_cell.length_b   1.000
_cell.length_c   1.000
_cell.angle_alpha   90.00
_cell.angle_beta   90.00
_cell.angle_gamma   90.00
#
_symmetry.space_group_name_H-M   'P 1'
#
loop_
_entity.id
_entity.type
_entity.pdbx_description
1 polymer ?
#
loop_
_entity_poly.entity_id
_entity_poly.type
_entity_poly.pdbx_seq_one_letter_code
_entity_poly.pdbx_strand_id
1 'polypeptide(L)' 'MTTAHPLASGEIESRLVEIEKTAELAGHEPNAANMDRCRRILRGELTLEEAHAEIESKYHQYHAPGN' A
#
# COMPACT_ATOMS: atom_id res chain seq x y z
N MET A 1 -13.84 -0.96 11.86
CA MET A 1 -12.78 -0.22 11.16
C MET A 1 -11.63 -0.05 12.14
N THR A 2 -10.56 -0.82 12.00
CA THR A 2 -9.42 -0.75 12.92
C THR A 2 -8.45 0.29 12.38
N THR A 3 -8.50 1.50 12.92
CA THR A 3 -7.51 2.54 12.63
C THR A 3 -6.16 2.07 13.18
N ALA A 4 -5.21 1.74 12.30
CA ALA A 4 -3.85 1.45 12.73
C ALA A 4 -3.28 2.72 13.38
N HIS A 5 -2.72 2.60 14.58
CA HIS A 5 -1.99 3.71 15.19
C HIS A 5 -0.72 3.98 14.35
N PRO A 6 -0.39 5.25 14.10
CA PRO A 6 0.83 5.60 13.38
C PRO A 6 2.07 5.07 14.12
N LEU A 7 2.97 4.43 13.38
CA LEU A 7 4.19 3.83 13.92
C LEU A 7 5.36 4.82 13.96
N ALA A 8 6.37 4.58 14.81
CA ALA A 8 7.61 5.35 14.78
C ALA A 8 8.41 5.03 13.50
N SER A 9 9.25 5.96 13.02
CA SER A 9 9.95 5.81 11.74
C SER A 9 10.82 4.55 11.64
N GLY A 10 11.48 4.13 12.72
CA GLY A 10 12.25 2.88 12.74
C GLY A 10 11.38 1.63 12.62
N GLU A 11 10.20 1.64 13.24
CA GLU A 11 9.23 0.54 13.17
C GLU A 11 8.60 0.45 11.77
N ILE A 12 8.36 1.59 11.11
CA ILE A 12 7.86 1.64 9.73
C ILE A 12 8.82 0.92 8.78
N GLU A 13 10.12 1.20 8.84
CA GLU A 13 11.08 0.56 7.95
C GLU A 13 11.15 -0.96 8.17
N SER A 14 11.13 -1.41 9.44
CA SER A 14 11.06 -2.85 9.75
C SER A 14 9.78 -3.49 9.20
N ARG A 15 8.63 -2.83 9.36
CA ARG A 15 7.36 -3.33 8.82
C ARG A 15 7.32 -3.36 7.30
N LEU A 16 7.91 -2.36 6.62
CA LEU A 16 8.00 -2.36 5.16
C LEU A 16 8.83 -3.53 4.64
N VAL A 17 9.95 -3.86 5.31
CA VAL A 17 10.75 -5.05 4.97
C VAL A 17 9.94 -6.33 5.18
N GLU A 18 9.22 -6.46 6.29
CA GLU A 18 8.35 -7.63 6.54
C GLU A 18 7.27 -7.77 5.45
N ILE A 19 6.63 -6.67 5.06
CA ILE A 19 5.59 -6.63 4.02
C ILE A 19 6.18 -7.05 2.66
N GLU A 20 7.31 -6.48 2.27
CA GLU A 20 7.98 -6.80 1.00
C GLU A 20 8.36 -8.28 0.95
N LYS A 21 9.00 -8.81 2.00
CA LYS A 21 9.38 -10.22 2.07
C LYS A 21 8.18 -11.16 2.10
N THR A 22 7.11 -10.79 2.78
CA THR A 22 5.88 -11.60 2.77
C THR A 22 5.28 -11.67 1.36
N ALA A 23 5.30 -10.55 0.62
CA ALA A 23 4.83 -10.52 -0.76
C ALA A 23 5.73 -11.37 -1.69
N GLU A 24 7.06 -11.23 -1.59
CA GLU A 24 8.02 -12.05 -2.34
C GLU A 24 7.81 -13.55 -2.07
N LEU A 25 7.65 -13.95 -0.81
CA LEU A 25 7.40 -15.35 -0.41
C LEU A 25 6.07 -15.88 -0.95
N ALA A 26 5.07 -15.01 -1.14
CA ALA A 26 3.82 -15.34 -1.78
C ALA A 26 3.91 -15.37 -3.33
N GLY A 27 5.08 -15.09 -3.90
CA GLY A 27 5.30 -15.03 -5.36
C GLY A 27 4.85 -13.72 -6.00
N HIS A 28 4.71 -12.65 -5.21
CA HIS A 28 4.40 -11.31 -5.71
C HIS A 28 5.67 -10.43 -5.79
N GLU A 29 5.70 -9.53 -6.75
CA GLU A 29 6.77 -8.53 -6.91
C GLU A 29 6.18 -7.13 -6.66
N PRO A 30 6.14 -6.65 -5.40
CA PRO A 30 5.67 -5.31 -5.10
C PRO A 30 6.58 -4.26 -5.73
N ASN A 31 6.00 -3.25 -6.36
CA ASN A 31 6.75 -2.12 -6.92
C ASN A 31 6.78 -0.93 -5.93
N ALA A 32 7.52 0.12 -6.30
CA ALA A 32 7.66 1.33 -5.49
C ALA A 32 6.32 1.98 -5.10
N ALA A 33 5.29 1.93 -5.97
CA ALA A 33 3.97 2.48 -5.65
C ALA A 33 3.19 1.61 -4.66
N ASN A 34 3.40 0.28 -4.66
CA ASN A 34 2.87 -0.59 -3.61
C ASN A 34 3.50 -0.22 -2.26
N MET A 35 4.83 -0.09 -2.22
CA MET A 35 5.57 0.18 -0.99
C MET A 35 5.31 1.58 -0.43
N ASP A 36 5.16 2.60 -1.28
CA ASP A 36 4.78 3.95 -0.86
C ASP A 36 3.39 3.97 -0.18
N ARG A 37 2.42 3.24 -0.74
CA ARG A 37 1.09 3.15 -0.14
C ARG A 37 1.13 2.48 1.23
N CYS A 38 1.88 1.38 1.37
CA CYS A 38 2.10 0.73 2.66
C CYS A 38 2.71 1.69 3.67
N ARG A 39 3.70 2.49 3.26
CA ARG A 39 4.33 3.49 4.13
C ARG A 39 3.32 4.54 4.61
N ARG A 40 2.50 5.09 3.72
CA ARG A 40 1.46 6.08 4.05
C ARG A 40 0.42 5.51 5.02
N ILE A 41 0.04 4.24 4.85
CA ILE A 41 -0.85 3.54 5.79
C ILE A 41 -0.21 3.41 7.18
N LEU A 42 1.05 2.97 7.27
CA LEU A 42 1.75 2.80 8.55
C LEU A 42 2.02 4.13 9.27
N ARG A 43 2.08 5.24 8.53
CA ARG A 43 2.15 6.61 9.08
C ARG A 43 0.79 7.17 9.51
N GLY A 44 -0.30 6.49 9.20
CA GLY A 44 -1.66 7.01 9.40
C GLY A 44 -2.01 8.18 8.46
N GLU A 45 -1.23 8.40 7.40
CA GLU A 45 -1.48 9.40 6.35
C GLU A 45 -2.50 8.91 5.31
N LEU A 46 -2.79 7.60 5.31
CA LEU A 46 -3.71 6.95 4.39
C LEU A 46 -4.46 5.83 5.12
N THR A 47 -5.78 5.83 5.02
CA THR A 47 -6.59 4.71 5.52
C THR A 47 -6.60 3.55 4.51
N LEU A 48 -6.96 2.34 4.97
CA LEU A 48 -7.12 1.19 4.08
C LEU A 48 -8.21 1.41 3.01
N GLU A 49 -9.26 2.15 3.35
CA GLU A 49 -10.35 2.46 2.42
C GLU A 49 -9.88 3.41 1.30
N GLU A 50 -9.18 4.49 1.66
CA GLU A 50 -8.58 5.41 0.69
C GLU A 50 -7.53 4.70 -0.17
N ALA A 51 -6.73 3.81 0.42
CA ALA A 51 -5.76 2.99 -0.30
C ALA A 51 -6.41 2.08 -1.36
N HIS A 52 -7.57 1.48 -1.05
CA HIS A 52 -8.32 0.70 -2.02
C HIS A 52 -8.92 1.57 -3.12
N ALA A 53 -9.47 2.73 -2.78
CA ALA A 53 -10.00 3.68 -3.76
C ALA A 53 -8.92 4.18 -4.74
N GLU A 54 -7.69 4.42 -4.27
CA GLU A 54 -6.55 4.76 -5.14
C GLU A 54 -6.24 3.65 -6.15
N ILE A 55 -6.29 2.38 -5.72
CA ILE A 55 -6.05 1.22 -6.57
C ILE A 55 -7.16 1.09 -7.61
N GLU A 56 -8.42 1.14 -7.16
CA GLU A 56 -9.59 1.05 -8.03
C GLU A 56 -9.57 2.16 -9.10
N SER A 57 -9.32 3.41 -8.70
CA SER A 57 -9.21 4.54 -9.63
C SER A 57 -8.13 4.32 -10.69
N LYS A 58 -6.97 3.76 -10.33
CA LYS A 58 -5.89 3.45 -11.29
C LYS A 58 -6.34 2.43 -12.33
N TYR A 59 -7.05 1.38 -11.93
CA TYR A 59 -7.51 0.34 -12.85
C TYR A 59 -8.75 0.76 -13.65
N HIS A 60 -9.64 1.58 -13.09
CA HIS A 60 -10.76 2.19 -13.82
C HIS A 60 -10.29 3.19 -14.88
N GLN A 61 -9.27 4.01 -14.60
CA GLN A 61 -8.68 4.90 -15.60
C GLN A 61 -7.97 4.12 -16.72
N TYR A 62 -7.40 2.96 -16.41
CA TYR A 62 -6.78 2.07 -17.41
C TYR A 62 -7.81 1.30 -18.25
N HIS A 63 -8.99 1.02 -17.69
CA HIS A 63 -10.09 0.32 -18.34
C HIS A 63 -11.22 1.26 -18.81
N ALA A 64 -10.90 2.51 -19.11
CA ALA A 64 -11.78 3.32 -19.95
C ALA A 64 -11.63 2.81 -21.40
N PRO A 65 -12.71 2.32 -22.05
CA PRO A 65 -12.63 1.93 -23.46
C PRO A 65 -12.17 3.13 -24.29
N GLY A 66 -11.21 2.88 -25.18
CA GLY A 66 -10.64 3.88 -26.06
C GLY A 66 -11.70 4.69 -26.80
N ASN A 67 -11.40 5.99 -26.93
CA ASN A 67 -11.92 6.85 -27.99
C ASN A 67 -11.50 6.32 -29.37
#